data_AF-A0A358PDC5-F1
#
_entry.id   AF-A0A358PDC5-F1
#
_cell.length_a   1.000
_cell.length_b   1.000
_cell.length_c   1.000
_cell.angle_alpha   90.00
_cell.angle_beta   90.00
_cell.angle_gamma   90.00
#
_symmetry.space_group_name_H-M   'P 1'
#
loop_
_entity.id
_entity.type
_entity.pdbx_description
1 polymer ?
#
loop_
_entity_poly.entity_id
_entity_poly.type
_entity_poly.pdbx_seq_one_letter_code
_entity_poly.pdbx_strand_id
1 'polypeptide(L)'
;VFRLCHWRNQHLPRGAAGPDGIVIPQRIIDKPPSAELRPDQKDTDSLPPYDRLDAIMAALCEDMADIETIVGRGYDRAEVVRASELLFRAEYKRFQAAPGPKMTPVAFGRDRRLPLTSGFNPIKP
;
A
#
# COMPACT_ATOMS: atom_id res chain seq x y z
N VAL A 1 -0.49 -0.19 -8.71
CA VAL A 1 -0.19 -1.33 -9.61
C VAL A 1 -1.05 -1.33 -10.87
N PHE A 2 -2.39 -1.28 -10.76
CA PHE A 2 -3.32 -1.30 -11.90
C PHE A 2 -2.95 -0.38 -13.08
N ARG A 3 -2.56 0.88 -12.80
CA ARG A 3 -2.10 1.83 -13.82
C ARG A 3 -0.92 1.31 -14.65
N LEU A 4 0.03 0.60 -14.04
CA LEU A 4 1.17 0.01 -14.74
C LEU A 4 0.77 -1.17 -15.62
N CYS A 5 -0.23 -1.95 -15.19
CA CYS A 5 -0.76 -3.05 -15.99
C CYS A 5 -1.40 -2.52 -17.28
N HIS A 6 -2.24 -1.50 -17.18
CA HIS A 6 -2.84 -0.84 -18.35
C HIS A 6 -1.77 -0.24 -19.27
N TRP A 7 -0.79 0.46 -18.69
CA TRP A 7 0.31 1.03 -19.46
C TRP A 7 1.10 -0.05 -20.22
N ARG A 8 1.45 -1.17 -19.57
CA ARG A 8 2.16 -2.29 -20.21
C ARG A 8 1.34 -2.94 -21.32
N ASN A 9 0.02 -3.05 -21.20
CA ASN A 9 -0.82 -3.60 -22.27
C ASN A 9 -0.93 -2.66 -23.50
N GLN A 10 -0.60 -1.38 -23.34
CA GLN A 10 -0.62 -0.37 -24.41
C GLN A 10 0.76 -0.07 -24.99
N HIS A 11 1.84 -0.55 -24.36
CA HIS A 11 3.21 -0.20 -24.71
C HIS A 11 4.13 -1.43 -24.67
N LEU A 12 5.05 -1.51 -25.63
CA LEU A 12 6.18 -2.44 -25.59
C LEU A 12 7.46 -1.67 -25.23
N PRO A 13 7.95 -1.77 -23.97
CA PRO A 13 9.17 -1.09 -23.58
C PRO A 13 10.37 -1.57 -24.40
N ARG A 14 11.30 -0.65 -24.69
CA ARG A 14 12.55 -0.99 -25.39
C ARG A 14 13.32 -2.04 -24.59
N GLY A 15 13.68 -3.15 -25.23
CA GLY A 15 14.39 -4.27 -24.60
C GLY A 15 13.51 -5.23 -23.79
N ALA A 16 12.18 -5.08 -23.85
CA ALA A 16 11.28 -6.06 -23.26
C ALA A 16 11.39 -7.41 -24.00
N ALA A 17 11.52 -8.49 -23.24
CA ALA A 17 11.55 -9.87 -23.77
C ALA A 17 10.17 -10.49 -23.97
N GLY A 18 9.10 -9.78 -23.57
CA GLY A 18 7.72 -10.26 -23.68
C GLY A 18 7.07 -9.91 -25.03
N PRO A 19 5.92 -10.51 -25.35
CA PRO A 19 5.20 -10.24 -26.60
C PRO A 19 4.66 -8.80 -26.64
N ASP A 20 4.40 -8.34 -27.87
CA ASP A 20 3.65 -7.11 -28.13
C ASP A 20 2.15 -7.30 -27.85
N GLY A 21 1.42 -6.20 -27.64
CA GLY A 21 -0.01 -6.19 -27.38
C GLY A 21 -0.41 -6.53 -25.94
N ILE A 22 -1.59 -7.16 -25.78
CA ILE A 22 -2.18 -7.47 -24.48
C ILE A 22 -1.45 -8.66 -23.84
N VAL A 23 -0.62 -8.37 -22.84
CA VAL A 23 0.16 -9.40 -22.10
C VAL A 23 -0.50 -9.75 -20.77
N ILE A 24 -1.22 -8.80 -20.16
CA ILE A 24 -1.93 -8.99 -18.90
C ILE A 24 -3.43 -9.13 -19.20
N PRO A 25 -4.02 -10.31 -19.02
CA PRO A 25 -5.44 -10.53 -19.27
C PRO A 25 -6.35 -9.59 -18.47
N GLN A 26 -7.39 -9.05 -19.12
CA GLN A 26 -8.33 -8.12 -18.51
C GLN A 26 -9.01 -8.70 -17.27
N ARG A 27 -9.34 -10.00 -17.27
CA ARG A 27 -9.90 -10.72 -16.12
C ARG A 27 -9.06 -10.65 -14.83
N ILE A 28 -7.74 -10.45 -14.95
CA ILE A 28 -6.84 -10.32 -13.78
C ILE A 28 -6.89 -8.88 -13.24
N ILE A 29 -7.11 -7.90 -14.12
CA ILE A 29 -7.21 -6.48 -13.77
C ILE A 29 -8.58 -6.17 -13.15
N ASP A 30 -9.65 -6.76 -13.69
CA ASP A 30 -11.02 -6.56 -13.22
C ASP A 30 -11.34 -7.36 -11.96
N LYS A 31 -10.53 -8.37 -11.63
CA LYS A 31 -10.73 -9.14 -10.40
C LYS A 31 -10.61 -8.16 -9.22
N PRO A 32 -11.63 -8.09 -8.34
CA PRO A 32 -11.55 -7.20 -7.20
C PRO A 32 -10.32 -7.56 -6.37
N PRO A 33 -9.61 -6.54 -5.85
CA PRO A 33 -8.44 -6.76 -5.02
C PRO A 33 -8.82 -7.58 -3.78
N SER A 34 -8.02 -8.60 -3.51
CA SER A 34 -8.23 -9.57 -2.43
C SER A 34 -6.88 -9.97 -1.85
N ALA A 35 -6.64 -9.73 -0.57
CA ALA A 35 -5.47 -10.19 0.17
C ALA A 35 -5.73 -11.63 0.57
N GLU A 36 -5.62 -12.53 -0.41
CA GLU A 36 -5.84 -13.96 -0.22
C GLU A 36 -4.79 -14.54 0.75
N LEU A 37 -5.16 -14.59 2.03
CA LEU A 37 -4.54 -15.45 3.05
C LEU A 37 -5.51 -16.53 3.56
N ARG A 38 -6.80 -16.48 3.18
CA ARG A 38 -7.83 -17.52 3.43
C ARG A 38 -8.90 -17.54 2.32
N PRO A 39 -9.53 -18.69 2.04
CA PRO A 39 -10.74 -18.74 1.21
C PRO A 39 -11.81 -17.87 1.89
N ASP A 40 -12.48 -17.00 1.12
CA ASP A 40 -13.54 -16.06 1.54
C ASP A 40 -13.10 -14.74 2.20
N GLN A 41 -11.80 -14.44 2.32
CA GLN A 41 -11.37 -13.14 2.83
C GLN A 41 -11.44 -12.06 1.73
N LYS A 42 -12.38 -11.10 1.84
CA LYS A 42 -12.44 -9.91 0.99
C LYS A 42 -11.83 -8.69 1.70
N ASP A 43 -10.91 -7.99 1.05
CA ASP A 43 -10.27 -6.78 1.63
C ASP A 43 -11.27 -5.66 1.93
N THR A 44 -12.33 -5.59 1.12
CA THR A 44 -13.38 -4.57 1.17
C THR A 44 -14.21 -4.60 2.45
N ASP A 45 -14.18 -5.67 3.22
CA ASP A 45 -14.99 -5.76 4.46
C ASP A 45 -14.32 -5.02 5.63
N SER A 46 -13.06 -4.62 5.47
CA SER A 46 -12.25 -4.09 6.58
C SER A 46 -11.38 -2.87 6.27
N LEU A 47 -11.17 -2.54 5.00
CA LEU A 47 -10.33 -1.42 4.60
C LEU A 47 -11.10 -0.43 3.70
N PRO A 48 -10.74 0.87 3.74
CA PRO A 48 -11.28 1.82 2.78
C PRO A 48 -10.87 1.43 1.35
N PRO A 49 -11.59 1.95 0.34
CA PRO A 49 -11.19 1.84 -1.07
C PRO A 49 -9.70 2.17 -1.28
N TYR A 50 -9.04 1.45 -2.18
CA TYR A 50 -7.58 1.55 -2.37
C TYR A 50 -7.08 2.94 -2.74
N ASP A 51 -7.85 3.70 -3.50
CA ASP A 51 -7.54 5.10 -3.83
C ASP A 51 -7.42 5.97 -2.57
N ARG A 52 -8.34 5.78 -1.61
CA ARG A 52 -8.29 6.45 -0.31
C ARG A 52 -7.17 5.89 0.57
N LEU A 53 -7.03 4.57 0.63
CA LEU A 53 -6.00 3.91 1.43
C LEU A 53 -4.60 4.31 0.99
N ASP A 54 -4.32 4.28 -0.32
CA ASP A 54 -3.01 4.64 -0.88
C ASP A 54 -2.64 6.08 -0.53
N ALA A 55 -3.61 7.01 -0.56
CA ALA A 55 -3.38 8.40 -0.17
C ALA A 55 -3.10 8.57 1.34
N ILE A 56 -3.82 7.83 2.19
CA ILE A 56 -3.56 7.79 3.64
C ILE A 56 -2.16 7.21 3.91
N MET A 57 -1.80 6.13 3.23
CA MET A 57 -0.49 5.48 3.38
C MET A 57 0.66 6.38 2.91
N ALA A 58 0.49 7.11 1.81
CA ALA A 58 1.47 8.10 1.36
C ALA A 58 1.67 9.19 2.41
N ALA A 59 0.58 9.72 2.99
CA ALA A 59 0.68 10.74 4.03
C ALA A 59 1.37 10.20 5.32
N LEU A 60 1.06 8.98 5.74
CA LEU A 60 1.65 8.37 6.94
C LEU A 60 3.12 7.96 6.75
N CYS A 61 3.49 7.50 5.55
CA CYS A 61 4.82 6.91 5.29
C CYS A 61 5.81 7.86 4.63
N GLU A 62 5.35 8.72 3.73
CA GLU A 62 6.20 9.60 2.93
C GLU A 62 6.19 11.03 3.50
N ASP A 63 5.01 11.58 3.78
CA ASP A 63 4.89 12.95 4.35
C ASP A 63 5.16 13.00 5.86
N MET A 64 5.17 11.84 6.54
CA MET A 64 5.25 11.72 8.01
C MET A 64 4.16 12.53 8.73
N ALA A 65 2.98 12.66 8.13
CA ALA A 65 1.86 13.40 8.69
C ALA A 65 1.23 12.65 9.88
N ASP A 66 0.76 13.41 10.88
CA ASP A 66 -0.01 12.85 11.99
C ASP A 66 -1.48 12.61 11.61
N ILE A 67 -2.20 11.91 12.50
CA ILE A 67 -3.61 11.54 12.26
C ILE A 67 -4.47 12.79 12.06
N GLU A 68 -4.29 13.84 12.88
CA GLU A 68 -5.09 15.07 12.79
C GLU A 68 -4.86 15.80 11.47
N THR A 69 -3.62 15.86 10.99
CA THR A 69 -3.29 16.47 9.70
C THR A 69 -3.99 15.74 8.56
N ILE A 70 -4.01 14.40 8.59
CA ILE A 70 -4.68 13.61 7.54
C ILE A 70 -6.20 13.78 7.62
N VAL A 71 -6.77 13.79 8.82
CA VAL A 71 -8.21 14.09 9.02
C VAL A 71 -8.56 15.48 8.50
N GLY A 72 -7.71 16.48 8.76
CA GLY A 72 -7.85 17.85 8.24
C GLY A 72 -7.81 17.95 6.71
N ARG A 73 -7.24 16.95 6.02
CA ARG A 73 -7.28 16.82 4.54
C ARG A 73 -8.62 16.26 4.03
N GLY A 74 -9.56 15.89 4.91
CA GLY A 74 -10.89 15.41 4.57
C GLY A 74 -11.06 13.88 4.58
N TYR A 75 -10.11 13.14 5.15
CA TYR A 75 -10.23 11.69 5.33
C TYR A 75 -11.01 11.35 6.61
N ASP A 76 -11.73 10.24 6.60
CA ASP A 76 -12.48 9.78 7.78
C ASP A 76 -11.51 9.38 8.89
N ARG A 77 -11.80 9.81 10.12
CA ARG A 77 -10.93 9.56 11.27
C ARG A 77 -10.77 8.08 11.58
N ALA A 78 -11.85 7.30 11.50
CA ALA A 78 -11.80 5.88 11.80
C ALA A 78 -10.97 5.13 10.75
N GLU A 79 -11.06 5.52 9.47
CA GLU A 79 -10.21 5.01 8.40
C GLU A 79 -8.72 5.28 8.66
N VAL A 80 -8.36 6.53 8.96
CA VAL A 80 -6.96 6.95 9.19
C VAL A 80 -6.37 6.26 10.41
N VAL A 81 -7.12 6.23 11.51
CA VAL A 81 -6.70 5.55 12.75
C VAL A 81 -6.45 4.08 12.48
N ARG A 82 -7.38 3.39 11.83
CA ARG A 82 -7.27 1.95 11.53
C ARG A 82 -6.08 1.66 10.62
N ALA A 83 -5.88 2.47 9.58
CA ALA A 83 -4.73 2.33 8.68
C ALA A 83 -3.40 2.50 9.43
N SER A 84 -3.32 3.51 10.30
CA SER A 84 -2.14 3.76 11.13
C SER A 84 -1.85 2.58 12.07
N GLU A 85 -2.86 2.06 12.79
CA GLU A 85 -2.69 0.89 13.66
C GLU A 85 -2.19 -0.35 12.91
N LEU A 86 -2.80 -0.66 11.75
CA LEU A 86 -2.39 -1.78 10.92
C LEU A 86 -0.98 -1.60 10.37
N LEU A 87 -0.63 -0.38 9.97
CA LEU A 87 0.72 -0.04 9.53
C LEU A 87 1.73 -0.35 10.63
N PHE A 88 1.57 0.17 11.85
CA PHE A 88 2.51 -0.08 12.95
C PHE A 88 2.59 -1.55 13.35
N ARG A 89 1.45 -2.26 13.45
CA ARG A 89 1.42 -3.69 13.78
C ARG A 89 2.11 -4.58 12.75
N ALA A 90 2.17 -4.15 11.50
CA ALA A 90 2.79 -4.93 10.42
C ALA A 90 4.32 -4.76 10.31
N GLU A 91 4.98 -4.02 11.22
CA GLU A 91 6.43 -3.78 11.14
C GLU A 91 7.24 -5.08 11.20
N TYR A 92 6.84 -6.04 12.03
CA TYR A 92 7.50 -7.34 12.11
C TYR A 92 7.46 -8.12 10.78
N LYS A 93 6.38 -7.98 10.00
CA LYS A 93 6.25 -8.64 8.69
C LYS A 93 7.20 -8.00 7.68
N ARG A 94 7.35 -6.66 7.73
CA ARG A 94 8.24 -5.92 6.83
C ARG A 94 9.71 -6.20 7.10
N PHE A 95 10.08 -6.41 8.37
CA PHE A 95 11.45 -6.76 8.72
C PHE A 95 11.90 -8.12 8.17
N GLN A 96 10.95 -9.03 7.93
CA GLN A 96 11.21 -10.34 7.33
C GLN A 96 11.08 -10.33 5.80
N ALA A 97 10.69 -9.19 5.19
CA ALA A 97 10.53 -9.11 3.75
C ALA A 97 11.88 -9.13 3.03
N ALA A 98 11.93 -9.81 1.89
CA ALA A 98 13.10 -9.79 1.02
C ALA A 98 13.36 -8.36 0.49
N PRO A 99 14.62 -8.00 0.19
CA PRO A 99 14.94 -6.70 -0.39
C PRO A 99 14.25 -6.53 -1.75
N GLY A 100 13.71 -5.33 -2.00
CA GLY A 100 13.05 -4.96 -3.25
C GLY A 100 13.52 -3.58 -3.77
N PRO A 101 13.24 -3.25 -5.04
CA PRO A 101 13.64 -1.97 -5.62
C PRO A 101 12.88 -0.81 -4.98
N LYS A 102 13.59 0.28 -4.69
CA LYS A 102 13.02 1.52 -4.17
C LYS A 102 12.36 2.32 -5.31
N MET A 103 11.08 2.64 -5.15
CA MET A 103 10.29 3.38 -6.15
C MET A 103 9.77 4.74 -5.64
N THR A 104 9.83 4.99 -4.33
CA THR A 104 9.34 6.19 -3.65
C THR A 104 10.48 6.89 -2.90
N PRO A 105 10.33 8.15 -2.45
CA PRO A 105 11.36 8.86 -1.68
C PRO A 105 11.72 8.18 -0.36
N VAL A 106 10.73 7.55 0.29
CA VAL A 106 10.88 6.82 1.56
C VAL A 106 10.56 5.35 1.36
N ALA A 107 11.57 4.47 1.44
CA ALA A 107 11.37 3.03 1.37
C ALA A 107 11.19 2.40 2.77
N PHE A 108 10.39 1.35 2.85
CA PHE A 108 10.38 0.47 4.03
C PHE A 108 11.75 -0.20 4.21
N GLY A 109 12.27 -0.22 5.44
CA GLY A 109 13.58 -0.77 5.78
C GLY A 109 14.61 0.32 6.05
N ARG A 110 15.54 0.56 5.11
CA ARG A 110 16.70 1.44 5.37
C ARG A 110 16.31 2.87 5.75
N ASP A 111 15.33 3.43 5.05
CA ASP A 111 14.94 4.85 5.17
C ASP A 111 13.93 5.07 6.31
N ARG A 112 13.04 4.09 6.55
CA ARG A 112 12.06 4.11 7.63
C ARG A 112 12.36 3.01 8.64
N ARG A 113 13.10 3.35 9.70
CA ARG A 113 13.52 2.43 10.76
C ARG A 113 12.66 2.61 12.00
N LEU A 114 11.72 1.69 12.20
CA LEU A 114 10.91 1.61 13.41
C LEU A 114 11.32 0.41 14.27
N PRO A 115 11.19 0.50 15.60
CA PRO A 115 11.45 -0.63 16.47
C PRO A 115 10.42 -1.76 16.25
N LEU A 116 10.88 -3.01 16.30
CA LEU A 116 10.02 -4.19 16.24
C LEU A 116 9.10 -4.30 17.45
N THR A 117 9.67 -4.07 18.63
CA THR A 117 8.92 -4.00 19.89
C THR A 117 8.74 -2.53 20.22
N SER A 118 7.50 -2.06 20.14
CA SER A 118 7.15 -0.66 20.40
C SER A 118 5.92 -0.57 21.29
N GLY A 119 5.98 0.27 22.31
CA GLY A 119 4.81 0.68 23.11
C GLY A 119 4.10 1.92 22.55
N PHE A 120 4.59 2.47 21.42
CA PHE A 120 4.01 3.66 20.81
C PHE A 120 2.59 3.38 20.33
N ASN A 121 1.65 4.24 20.76
CA ASN A 121 0.27 4.19 20.31
C ASN A 121 -0.02 5.44 19.47
N PRO A 122 -0.22 5.31 18.14
CA PRO A 122 -0.40 6.46 17.25
C PRO A 122 -1.67 7.28 17.52
N ILE A 123 -2.59 6.76 18.34
CA ILE A 123 -3.85 7.43 18.71
C ILE A 123 -3.69 8.29 19.97
N LYS A 124 -2.70 7.96 20.81
CA LYS A 124 -2.45 8.67 22.07
C LYS A 124 -1.31 9.66 21.86
N PRO A 125 -1.48 10.93 22.25
CA PRO A 125 -0.39 11.90 22.23
C PRO A 125 0.73 11.51 23.20
#